data_AF-A0A950L4K2-F1
#
_entry.id   AF-A0A950L4K2-F1
#
_cell.length_a   1.000
_cell.length_b   1.000
_cell.length_c   1.000
_cell.angle_alpha   90.00
_cell.angle_beta   90.00
_cell.angle_gamma   90.00
#
_symmetry.space_group_name_H-M   'P 1'
#
loop_
_entity.id
_entity.type
_entity.pdbx_description
1 polymer ?
#
loop_
_entity_poly.entity_id
_entity_poly.type
_entity_poly.pdbx_seq_one_letter_code
_entity_poly.pdbx_strand_id
1 'polypeptide(L)'
;MESGFFLLDVFCLGVKDAGFHCFNSIAHHRESLLDRLFPDEDPVRMTPAAARKLTEDAIRYARDLGFSPGVDYKKASRVFGGITTADCDEEFMFGKDGKPLYIQGPSDSPARVERILRTLEARCGEGGYHYIVVADEFELFDGEEDNGEDAITGPFDRAGLEAMAAGLRATRPNMEVRINPPGYRKVSDMIWLVAEPLLEFAPDFELKQMILTLTALAWNFTLLDPTVQKKMLVELADLFKCPEGVEMFLYLADRTALFFPEEHRVVCKVETEPTLYGDLTLRVASAM
;
A
#
# COMPACT_ATOMS: atom_id res chain seq x y z
N MET A 1 -26.88 -2.77 7.72
CA MET A 1 -26.23 -2.15 8.88
C MET A 1 -24.97 -1.46 8.39
N GLU A 2 -24.76 -0.21 8.74
CA GLU A 2 -23.51 0.50 8.42
C GLU A 2 -22.53 0.28 9.58
N SER A 3 -21.24 0.09 9.25
CA SER A 3 -20.17 -0.06 10.23
C SER A 3 -18.92 0.65 9.71
N GLY A 4 -18.18 1.28 10.62
CA GLY A 4 -16.92 1.95 10.34
C GLY A 4 -15.86 1.40 11.27
N PHE A 5 -14.66 1.19 10.75
CA PHE A 5 -13.49 0.82 11.56
C PHE A 5 -12.46 1.94 11.50
N PHE A 6 -11.68 2.07 12.57
CA PHE A 6 -10.62 3.07 12.72
C PHE A 6 -9.44 2.41 13.43
N LEU A 7 -8.28 2.36 12.77
CA LEU A 7 -7.03 1.95 13.39
C LEU A 7 -6.36 3.18 13.99
N LEU A 8 -6.31 3.23 15.33
CA LEU A 8 -5.77 4.37 16.06
C LEU A 8 -4.35 4.10 16.55
N ASP A 9 -3.43 5.00 16.20
CA ASP A 9 -2.14 5.19 16.85
C ASP A 9 -2.25 6.37 17.81
N VAL A 10 -2.55 6.05 19.07
CA VAL A 10 -2.67 7.03 20.15
C VAL A 10 -1.30 7.56 20.64
N PHE A 11 -0.20 7.01 20.15
CA PHE A 11 1.15 7.42 20.55
C PHE A 11 1.76 8.45 19.59
N CYS A 12 1.38 8.43 18.30
CA CYS A 12 1.93 9.33 17.29
C CYS A 12 0.94 9.71 16.18
N LEU A 13 0.53 8.77 15.32
CA LEU A 13 -0.05 9.11 14.01
C LEU A 13 -1.57 9.40 14.00
N GLY A 14 -2.29 9.18 15.10
CA GLY A 14 -3.74 9.36 15.14
C GLY A 14 -4.46 8.27 14.35
N VAL A 15 -5.36 8.60 13.43
CA VAL A 15 -6.01 7.59 12.57
C VAL A 15 -5.04 7.15 11.48
N LYS A 16 -4.39 5.98 11.70
CA LYS A 16 -3.50 5.32 10.73
C LYS A 16 -4.27 4.84 9.50
N ASP A 17 -5.40 4.19 9.73
CA ASP A 17 -6.28 3.64 8.70
C ASP A 17 -7.75 3.67 9.15
N ALA A 18 -8.68 3.64 8.21
CA ALA A 18 -10.12 3.61 8.49
C ALA A 18 -10.91 3.14 7.27
N GLY A 19 -12.07 2.51 7.51
CA GLY A 19 -12.95 2.07 6.42
C GLY A 19 -14.42 2.08 6.79
N PHE A 20 -15.28 1.87 5.78
CA PHE A 20 -16.73 1.95 5.88
C PHE A 20 -17.38 0.82 5.07
N HIS A 21 -18.18 -0.01 5.74
CA HIS A 21 -18.84 -1.17 5.13
C HIS A 21 -20.33 -1.23 5.47
N CYS A 22 -21.12 -1.64 4.49
CA CYS A 22 -22.53 -1.95 4.66
C CYS A 22 -22.69 -3.47 4.76
N PHE A 23 -23.06 -3.95 5.94
CA PHE A 23 -23.28 -5.36 6.22
C PHE A 23 -24.76 -5.74 6.17
N ASN A 24 -25.05 -6.92 5.62
CA ASN A 24 -26.41 -7.42 5.44
C ASN A 24 -27.08 -7.87 6.76
N SER A 25 -26.30 -8.27 7.77
CA SER A 25 -26.80 -8.63 9.10
C SER A 25 -25.73 -8.45 10.19
N ILE A 26 -26.14 -8.50 11.46
CA ILE A 26 -25.22 -8.48 12.63
C ILE A 26 -24.35 -9.74 12.67
N ALA A 27 -24.91 -10.91 12.32
CA ALA A 27 -24.15 -12.15 12.24
C ALA A 27 -23.03 -12.05 11.20
N HIS A 28 -23.35 -11.53 10.00
CA HIS A 28 -22.37 -11.32 8.95
C HIS A 28 -21.31 -10.28 9.34
N HIS A 29 -21.68 -9.17 10.01
CA HIS A 29 -20.70 -8.20 10.57
C HIS A 29 -19.70 -8.88 11.52
N ARG A 30 -20.19 -9.77 12.38
CA ARG A 30 -19.34 -10.50 13.34
C ARG A 30 -18.39 -11.49 12.64
N GLU A 31 -18.93 -12.40 11.82
CA GLU A 31 -18.15 -13.44 11.14
C GLU A 31 -17.14 -12.84 10.12
N SER A 32 -17.51 -11.78 9.39
CA SER A 32 -16.66 -11.23 8.32
C SER A 32 -15.62 -10.21 8.79
N LEU A 33 -15.86 -9.52 9.90
CA LEU A 33 -15.02 -8.42 10.38
C LEU A 33 -14.37 -8.70 11.73
N LEU A 34 -15.16 -9.02 12.77
CA LEU A 34 -14.64 -9.19 14.12
C LEU A 34 -13.81 -10.48 14.25
N ASP A 35 -14.42 -11.62 13.91
CA ASP A 35 -13.79 -12.93 14.05
C ASP A 35 -12.58 -13.11 13.10
N ARG A 36 -12.46 -12.25 12.07
CA ARG A 36 -11.34 -12.24 11.10
C ARG A 36 -10.20 -11.27 11.46
N LEU A 37 -10.50 -10.14 12.10
CA LEU A 37 -9.49 -9.15 12.53
C LEU A 37 -8.95 -9.46 13.92
N PHE A 38 -9.75 -10.08 14.79
CA PHE A 38 -9.45 -10.37 16.19
C PHE A 38 -9.78 -11.83 16.53
N PRO A 39 -9.13 -12.83 15.88
CA PRO A 39 -9.47 -14.25 16.05
C PRO A 39 -9.26 -14.78 17.47
N ASP A 40 -8.35 -14.17 18.24
CA ASP A 40 -7.92 -14.62 19.57
C ASP A 40 -8.06 -13.52 20.67
N GLU A 41 -8.73 -12.39 20.40
CA GLU A 41 -8.88 -11.28 21.36
C GLU A 41 -10.35 -11.02 21.75
N ASP A 42 -10.59 -10.77 23.04
CA ASP A 42 -11.89 -10.33 23.56
C ASP A 42 -12.06 -8.80 23.36
N PRO A 43 -12.96 -8.33 22.46
CA PRO A 43 -13.10 -6.90 22.20
C PRO A 43 -13.72 -6.15 23.39
N VAL A 44 -12.97 -5.19 23.95
CA VAL A 44 -13.45 -4.30 25.01
C VAL A 44 -14.53 -3.36 24.45
N ARG A 45 -15.69 -3.31 25.12
CA ARG A 45 -16.77 -2.41 24.72
C ARG A 45 -16.49 -0.97 25.13
N MET A 46 -16.71 -0.05 24.20
CA MET A 46 -16.61 1.40 24.40
C MET A 46 -17.95 2.06 24.05
N THR A 47 -18.29 3.19 24.69
CA THR A 47 -19.50 3.95 24.32
C THR A 47 -19.28 4.66 22.97
N PRO A 48 -20.35 4.93 22.18
CA PRO A 48 -20.19 5.63 20.91
C PRO A 48 -19.61 7.05 21.07
N ALA A 49 -19.95 7.75 22.16
CA ALA A 49 -19.41 9.07 22.49
C ALA A 49 -17.91 9.00 22.80
N ALA A 50 -17.47 8.03 23.61
CA ALA A 50 -16.06 7.79 23.91
C ALA A 50 -15.26 7.41 22.65
N ALA A 51 -15.78 6.49 21.83
CA ALA A 51 -15.13 6.09 20.58
C ALA A 51 -14.96 7.27 19.60
N ARG A 52 -16.00 8.13 19.48
CA ARG A 52 -15.92 9.36 18.70
C ARG A 52 -14.89 10.33 19.28
N LYS A 53 -14.93 10.58 20.59
CA LYS A 53 -14.03 11.53 21.28
C LYS A 53 -12.57 11.09 21.16
N LEU A 54 -12.26 9.84 21.50
CA LEU A 54 -10.93 9.25 21.33
C LEU A 54 -10.41 9.41 19.90
N THR A 55 -11.25 9.15 18.89
CA THR A 55 -10.87 9.28 17.47
C THR A 55 -10.58 10.74 17.10
N GLU A 56 -11.44 11.69 17.47
CA GLU A 56 -11.27 13.11 17.16
C GLU A 56 -10.09 13.75 17.91
N ASP A 57 -9.86 13.35 19.16
CA ASP A 57 -8.74 13.80 19.99
C ASP A 57 -7.41 13.23 19.47
N ALA A 58 -7.37 11.96 19.06
CA ALA A 58 -6.19 11.34 18.42
C ALA A 58 -5.80 12.07 17.12
N ILE A 59 -6.79 12.47 16.31
CA ILE A 59 -6.55 13.27 15.10
C ILE A 59 -6.03 14.66 15.43
N ARG A 60 -6.51 15.29 16.51
CA ARG A 60 -6.04 16.61 16.94
C ARG A 60 -4.57 16.53 17.36
N TYR A 61 -4.24 15.59 18.24
CA TYR A 61 -2.88 15.30 18.67
C TYR A 61 -1.94 15.03 17.49
N ALA A 62 -2.31 14.14 16.58
CA ALA A 62 -1.49 13.83 15.41
C ALA A 62 -1.32 15.02 14.46
N ARG A 63 -2.35 15.88 14.32
CA ARG A 63 -2.25 17.12 13.52
C ARG A 63 -1.30 18.13 14.16
N ASP A 64 -1.27 18.22 15.48
CA ASP A 64 -0.32 19.09 16.19
C ASP A 64 1.13 18.60 16.03
N LEU A 65 1.35 17.33 15.66
CA LEU A 65 2.64 16.75 15.25
C LEU A 65 2.94 16.88 13.75
N GLY A 66 1.99 17.34 12.92
CA GLY A 66 2.14 17.49 11.47
C GLY A 66 1.54 16.35 10.63
N PHE A 67 0.87 15.37 11.24
CA PHE A 67 0.24 14.26 10.53
C PHE A 67 -1.22 14.54 10.16
N SER A 68 -1.71 13.83 9.14
CA SER A 68 -3.12 13.86 8.70
C SER A 68 -3.72 12.46 8.80
N PRO A 69 -5.03 12.33 9.10
CA PRO A 69 -5.68 11.02 9.17
C PRO A 69 -5.69 10.33 7.80
N GLY A 70 -5.73 8.99 7.81
CA GLY A 70 -5.84 8.17 6.61
C GLY A 70 -6.98 8.60 5.67
N VAL A 71 -6.78 8.39 4.36
CA VAL A 71 -7.63 8.98 3.29
C VAL A 71 -9.11 8.64 3.41
N ASP A 72 -9.44 7.43 3.84
CA ASP A 72 -10.82 6.94 4.02
C ASP A 72 -11.47 7.37 5.35
N TYR A 73 -10.75 8.03 6.27
CA TYR A 73 -11.33 8.53 7.53
C TYR A 73 -12.59 9.38 7.30
N LYS A 74 -12.61 10.22 6.26
CA LYS A 74 -13.77 11.08 5.93
C LYS A 74 -15.00 10.28 5.47
N LYS A 75 -14.80 9.06 4.98
CA LYS A 75 -15.87 8.11 4.61
C LYS A 75 -16.29 7.28 5.82
N ALA A 76 -15.33 6.75 6.58
CA ALA A 76 -15.54 5.99 7.81
C ALA A 76 -16.30 6.78 8.89
N SER A 77 -15.90 8.04 9.15
CA SER A 77 -16.47 8.93 10.18
C SER A 77 -17.97 9.22 10.05
N ARG A 78 -18.61 8.82 8.94
CA ARG A 78 -20.07 8.87 8.76
C ARG A 78 -20.82 8.06 9.82
N VAL A 79 -20.24 6.98 10.35
CA VAL A 79 -20.89 6.19 11.42
C VAL A 79 -21.02 6.93 12.75
N PHE A 80 -20.31 8.05 12.93
CA PHE A 80 -20.47 8.93 14.09
C PHE A 80 -21.65 9.91 13.94
N GLY A 81 -22.47 9.78 12.89
CA GLY A 81 -23.62 10.64 12.63
C GLY A 81 -24.58 10.74 13.82
N GLY A 82 -24.83 11.95 14.30
CA GLY A 82 -25.73 12.22 15.43
C GLY A 82 -25.15 11.96 16.83
N ILE A 83 -23.99 11.33 16.96
CA ILE A 83 -23.30 11.12 18.25
C ILE A 83 -22.54 12.38 18.62
N THR A 84 -22.70 12.90 19.84
CA THR A 84 -21.89 14.02 20.36
C THR A 84 -20.74 13.51 21.21
N THR A 85 -19.60 14.20 21.18
CA THR A 85 -18.45 13.95 22.07
C THR A 85 -18.66 14.53 23.47
N ALA A 86 -19.65 15.41 23.65
CA ALA A 86 -20.00 16.01 24.94
C ALA A 86 -20.60 15.02 25.95
N ASP A 87 -21.08 13.85 25.50
CA ASP A 87 -21.59 12.78 26.35
C ASP A 87 -20.45 11.86 26.89
N CYS A 88 -19.20 12.31 26.82
CA CYS A 88 -18.02 11.57 27.26
C CYS A 88 -17.07 12.43 28.10
N ASP A 89 -17.07 12.17 29.41
CA ASP A 89 -16.21 12.83 30.40
C ASP A 89 -14.78 12.25 30.46
N GLU A 90 -14.50 11.14 29.77
CA GLU A 90 -13.19 10.45 29.79
C GLU A 90 -12.09 11.31 29.14
N GLU A 91 -10.98 11.56 29.83
CA GLU A 91 -9.80 12.21 29.26
C GLU A 91 -8.84 11.15 28.70
N PHE A 92 -8.55 11.23 27.40
CA PHE A 92 -7.62 10.33 26.73
C PHE A 92 -6.21 10.91 26.71
N MET A 93 -5.23 10.10 27.11
CA MET A 93 -3.82 10.45 27.06
C MET A 93 -3.21 9.98 25.75
N PHE A 94 -2.38 10.84 25.14
CA PHE A 94 -1.69 10.58 23.89
C PHE A 94 -0.17 10.69 24.06
N GLY A 95 0.57 9.98 23.22
CA GLY A 95 2.01 9.84 23.36
C GLY A 95 2.44 8.92 24.50
N LYS A 96 3.76 8.88 24.74
CA LYS A 96 4.39 8.16 25.84
C LYS A 96 5.29 9.13 26.61
N ASP A 97 5.10 9.19 27.93
CA ASP A 97 5.90 10.02 28.85
C ASP A 97 6.01 11.51 28.44
N GLY A 98 4.92 12.04 27.86
CA GLY A 98 4.82 13.43 27.40
C GLY A 98 5.41 13.70 26.01
N LYS A 99 5.85 12.67 25.29
CA LYS A 99 6.43 12.76 23.93
C LYS A 99 5.68 11.86 22.95
N PRO A 100 5.68 12.18 21.64
CA PRO A 100 5.23 11.21 20.65
C PRO A 100 6.14 9.99 20.62
N LEU A 101 5.54 8.81 20.56
CA LEU A 101 6.23 7.53 20.38
C LEU A 101 5.74 6.92 19.06
N TYR A 102 6.59 6.91 18.05
CA TYR A 102 6.32 6.19 16.83
C TYR A 102 6.67 4.70 16.98
N ILE A 103 5.77 3.81 16.60
CA ILE A 103 6.04 2.38 16.49
C ILE A 103 5.78 1.98 15.05
N GLN A 104 6.80 1.40 14.40
CA GLN A 104 6.70 0.85 13.06
C GLN A 104 5.66 -0.28 13.04
N GLY A 105 4.53 -0.03 12.38
CA GLY A 105 3.54 -1.07 12.07
C GLY A 105 4.06 -2.08 11.04
N PRO A 106 3.43 -3.26 10.91
CA PRO A 106 3.84 -4.28 9.94
C PRO A 106 3.83 -3.81 8.47
N SER A 107 2.94 -2.86 8.15
CA SER A 107 2.84 -2.21 6.84
C SER A 107 3.53 -0.83 6.80
N ASP A 108 4.26 -0.47 7.85
CA ASP A 108 4.99 0.80 7.92
C ASP A 108 6.41 0.62 7.35
N SER A 109 6.69 1.47 6.38
CA SER A 109 7.72 1.28 5.38
C SER A 109 8.95 2.18 5.65
N PRO A 110 10.23 1.76 5.53
CA PRO A 110 11.46 2.56 5.70
C PRO A 110 11.36 4.10 5.68
N ALA A 111 11.51 4.88 4.61
CA ALA A 111 11.24 6.35 4.72
C ALA A 111 9.75 6.78 4.83
N ARG A 112 8.76 5.90 5.05
CA ARG A 112 7.53 6.32 5.76
C ARG A 112 7.87 6.45 7.23
N VAL A 113 8.62 5.51 7.81
CA VAL A 113 9.34 5.70 9.07
C VAL A 113 10.23 6.95 8.97
N GLU A 114 11.24 7.06 8.10
CA GLU A 114 12.09 8.27 7.99
C GLU A 114 11.28 9.54 7.73
N ARG A 115 10.21 9.55 6.91
CA ARG A 115 9.33 10.73 6.76
C ARG A 115 8.61 11.07 8.05
N ILE A 116 8.14 10.07 8.80
CA ILE A 116 7.55 10.25 10.12
C ILE A 116 8.60 10.77 11.10
N LEU A 117 9.79 10.16 11.18
CA LEU A 117 10.89 10.57 12.05
C LEU A 117 11.39 11.98 11.70
N ARG A 118 11.57 12.33 10.41
CA ARG A 118 11.88 13.70 9.96
C ARG A 118 10.77 14.68 10.30
N THR A 119 9.50 14.28 10.20
CA THR A 119 8.38 15.14 10.61
C THR A 119 8.41 15.37 12.12
N LEU A 120 8.70 14.33 12.90
CA LEU A 120 8.86 14.42 14.36
C LEU A 120 10.08 15.25 14.75
N GLU A 121 11.24 15.07 14.10
CA GLU A 121 12.47 15.85 14.31
C GLU A 121 12.24 17.33 13.98
N ALA A 122 11.70 17.63 12.80
CA ALA A 122 11.39 19.01 12.40
C ALA A 122 10.32 19.68 13.30
N ARG A 123 9.50 18.90 14.01
CA ARG A 123 8.40 19.41 14.85
C ARG A 123 8.71 19.45 16.35
N CYS A 124 9.48 18.50 16.84
CA CYS A 124 9.75 18.25 18.26
C CYS A 124 11.22 18.51 18.63
N GLY A 125 12.12 18.53 17.63
CA GLY A 125 13.57 18.63 17.79
C GLY A 125 14.22 17.35 18.33
N GLU A 126 15.55 17.37 18.37
CA GLU A 126 16.40 16.26 18.78
C GLU A 126 16.01 15.75 20.17
N GLY A 127 15.74 14.44 20.28
CA GLY A 127 15.28 13.82 21.52
C GLY A 127 13.88 14.24 21.98
N GLY A 128 13.14 15.04 21.19
CA GLY A 128 11.77 15.46 21.45
C GLY A 128 10.71 14.36 21.26
N TYR A 129 11.10 13.22 20.68
CA TYR A 129 10.23 12.08 20.39
C TYR A 129 10.92 10.74 20.69
N HIS A 130 10.14 9.66 20.66
CA HIS A 130 10.61 8.28 20.75
C HIS A 130 10.24 7.50 19.49
N TYR A 131 11.00 6.46 19.18
CA TYR A 131 10.67 5.54 18.10
C TYR A 131 11.07 4.10 18.42
N ILE A 132 10.31 3.15 17.87
CA ILE A 132 10.63 1.72 17.83
C ILE A 132 10.51 1.28 16.37
N VAL A 133 11.63 0.83 15.80
CA VAL A 133 11.80 0.47 14.38
C VAL A 133 12.60 -0.83 14.28
N VAL A 134 12.43 -1.58 13.19
CA VAL A 134 13.18 -2.81 12.94
C VAL A 134 14.61 -2.46 12.52
N ALA A 135 15.60 -3.12 13.11
CA ALA A 135 16.99 -2.68 13.08
C ALA A 135 17.74 -2.93 11.76
N ASP A 136 17.22 -3.78 10.87
CA ASP A 136 17.96 -4.24 9.67
C ASP A 136 17.92 -3.26 8.47
N GLU A 137 17.14 -2.18 8.53
CA GLU A 137 16.98 -1.20 7.43
C GLU A 137 17.26 0.27 7.83
N PHE A 138 17.83 0.51 9.01
CA PHE A 138 18.00 1.87 9.56
C PHE A 138 19.46 2.23 9.88
N GLU A 139 20.15 2.88 8.93
CA GLU A 139 21.32 3.69 9.27
C GLU A 139 20.86 5.04 9.83
N LEU A 140 21.41 5.43 10.98
CA LEU A 140 21.09 6.68 11.66
C LEU A 140 21.83 7.85 11.02
N PHE A 141 21.23 9.03 11.09
CA PHE A 141 21.80 10.27 10.58
C PHE A 141 23.04 10.70 11.40
N ASP A 142 24.22 10.30 10.96
CA ASP A 142 25.44 11.06 11.25
C ASP A 142 25.45 12.31 10.36
N GLY A 143 25.30 13.48 10.97
CA GLY A 143 25.16 14.74 10.26
C GLY A 143 26.48 15.46 9.99
N GLU A 144 26.66 15.93 8.76
CA GLU A 144 27.32 17.21 8.47
C GLU A 144 26.77 17.77 7.14
N GLU A 145 26.62 19.09 7.03
CA GLU A 145 25.99 19.75 5.89
C GLU A 145 26.95 19.81 4.67
N ASP A 146 26.42 19.60 3.47
CA ASP A 146 26.89 20.38 2.31
C ASP A 146 25.70 20.90 1.49
N ASN A 147 25.87 22.10 0.96
CA ASN A 147 24.82 22.91 0.36
C ASN A 147 24.60 22.50 -1.09
N GLY A 148 23.63 21.62 -1.32
CA GLY A 148 23.12 21.28 -2.63
C GLY A 148 21.62 21.52 -2.74
N GLU A 149 21.22 22.50 -3.54
CA GLU A 149 19.84 22.59 -4.02
C GLU A 149 19.53 21.34 -4.85
N ASP A 150 18.75 20.42 -4.30
CA ASP A 150 17.74 19.69 -5.07
C ASP A 150 16.70 19.10 -4.12
N ALA A 151 15.45 19.54 -4.28
CA ALA A 151 14.33 18.82 -3.70
C ALA A 151 14.29 17.43 -4.35
N ILE A 152 14.33 16.35 -3.55
CA ILE A 152 14.13 14.99 -4.06
C ILE A 152 12.63 14.74 -4.33
N THR A 153 12.10 15.55 -5.24
CA THR A 153 11.19 15.11 -6.31
C THR A 153 12.02 14.70 -7.52
N GLY A 154 13.02 13.84 -7.30
CA GLY A 154 13.83 13.22 -8.36
C GLY A 154 13.07 12.07 -9.04
N PRO A 155 13.34 11.76 -10.32
CA PRO A 155 12.56 10.78 -11.07
C PRO A 155 12.79 9.35 -10.57
N PHE A 156 11.71 8.55 -10.55
CA PHE A 156 11.73 7.09 -10.38
C PHE A 156 12.92 6.45 -11.10
N ASP A 157 13.67 5.64 -10.35
CA ASP A 157 14.98 5.08 -10.69
C ASP A 157 15.28 4.93 -12.20
N ARG A 158 16.13 5.84 -12.68
CA ARG A 158 16.64 5.80 -14.06
C ARG A 158 17.80 4.83 -14.24
N ALA A 159 18.54 4.49 -13.18
CA ALA A 159 19.73 3.65 -13.26
C ALA A 159 19.36 2.19 -13.53
N GLY A 160 18.38 1.64 -12.81
CA GLY A 160 17.86 0.28 -13.07
C GLY A 160 17.13 0.18 -14.41
N LEU A 161 16.45 1.25 -14.86
CA LEU A 161 15.87 1.29 -16.21
C LEU A 161 16.95 1.24 -17.32
N GLU A 162 18.06 1.96 -17.16
CA GLU A 162 19.20 1.86 -18.10
C GLU A 162 19.91 0.51 -18.01
N ALA A 163 20.04 -0.09 -16.82
CA ALA A 163 20.60 -1.44 -16.66
C ALA A 163 19.75 -2.52 -17.36
N MET A 164 18.42 -2.48 -17.16
CA MET A 164 17.46 -3.33 -17.88
C MET A 164 17.57 -3.13 -19.40
N ALA A 165 17.64 -1.88 -19.85
CA ALA A 165 17.77 -1.55 -21.27
C ALA A 165 19.10 -2.03 -21.88
N ALA A 166 20.21 -1.90 -21.15
CA ALA A 166 21.53 -2.39 -21.56
C ALA A 166 21.54 -3.92 -21.71
N GLY A 167 20.96 -4.66 -20.76
CA GLY A 167 20.81 -6.12 -20.84
C GLY A 167 19.98 -6.58 -22.04
N LEU A 168 18.91 -5.84 -22.38
CA LEU A 168 18.10 -6.10 -23.58
C LEU A 168 18.86 -5.81 -24.88
N ARG A 169 19.59 -4.69 -24.95
CA ARG A 169 20.44 -4.35 -26.12
C ARG A 169 21.53 -5.40 -26.35
N ALA A 170 22.15 -5.90 -25.28
CA ALA A 170 23.18 -6.95 -25.35
C ALA A 170 22.64 -8.31 -25.81
N THR A 171 21.43 -8.68 -25.39
CA THR A 171 20.81 -9.97 -25.74
C THR A 171 20.01 -9.97 -27.04
N ARG A 172 19.56 -8.79 -27.52
CA ARG A 172 18.76 -8.61 -28.73
C ARG A 172 19.27 -7.41 -29.55
N PRO A 173 20.42 -7.52 -30.24
CA PRO A 173 21.06 -6.39 -30.93
C PRO A 173 20.25 -5.79 -32.08
N ASN A 174 19.26 -6.52 -32.61
CA ASN A 174 18.37 -6.05 -33.68
C ASN A 174 17.09 -5.35 -33.16
N MET A 175 16.94 -5.17 -31.85
CA MET A 175 15.73 -4.60 -31.22
C MET A 175 15.98 -3.16 -30.79
N GLU A 176 15.11 -2.23 -31.20
CA GLU A 176 15.21 -0.83 -30.76
C GLU A 176 14.67 -0.67 -29.33
N VAL A 177 15.55 -0.37 -28.37
CA VAL A 177 15.19 -0.22 -26.94
C VAL A 177 15.09 1.25 -26.55
N ARG A 178 13.85 1.72 -26.36
CA ARG A 178 13.50 3.07 -25.89
C ARG A 178 12.99 3.04 -24.45
N ILE A 179 13.53 3.87 -23.57
CA ILE A 179 13.03 4.07 -22.20
C ILE A 179 11.97 5.16 -22.22
N ASN A 180 10.77 4.86 -21.69
CA ASN A 180 9.65 5.80 -21.54
C ASN A 180 9.43 6.74 -22.75
N PRO A 181 9.20 6.19 -23.97
CA PRO A 181 9.04 7.00 -25.18
C PRO A 181 7.84 7.96 -25.05
N PRO A 182 7.98 9.22 -25.52
CA PRO A 182 6.91 10.22 -25.42
C PRO A 182 5.66 9.78 -26.20
N GLY A 183 4.48 10.11 -25.66
CA GLY A 183 3.19 9.72 -26.24
C GLY A 183 2.66 8.36 -25.78
N TYR A 184 3.44 7.56 -25.05
CA TYR A 184 3.02 6.25 -24.54
C TYR A 184 2.87 6.27 -23.01
N ARG A 185 1.77 5.68 -22.49
CA ARG A 185 1.67 5.35 -21.06
C ARG A 185 2.65 4.20 -20.73
N LYS A 186 3.31 4.27 -19.58
CA LYS A 186 4.22 3.20 -19.13
C LYS A 186 3.43 1.93 -18.79
N VAL A 187 3.98 0.77 -19.10
CA VAL A 187 3.32 -0.51 -18.79
C VAL A 187 3.38 -0.84 -17.29
N SER A 188 4.40 -0.35 -16.57
CA SER A 188 4.46 -0.37 -15.09
C SER A 188 3.19 0.22 -14.47
N ASP A 189 2.84 1.43 -14.89
CA ASP A 189 1.74 2.22 -14.29
C ASP A 189 0.38 1.57 -14.63
N MET A 190 0.28 0.89 -15.77
CA MET A 190 -0.92 0.14 -16.19
C MET A 190 -1.08 -1.17 -15.41
N ILE A 191 0.00 -1.94 -15.26
CA ILE A 191 0.02 -3.15 -14.43
C ILE A 191 -0.33 -2.82 -12.98
N TRP A 192 0.21 -1.72 -12.44
CA TRP A 192 -0.12 -1.28 -11.08
C TRP A 192 -1.62 -0.97 -10.92
N LEU A 193 -2.24 -0.26 -11.87
CA LEU A 193 -3.68 0.06 -11.84
C LEU A 193 -4.58 -1.19 -11.99
N VAL A 194 -4.16 -2.20 -12.75
CA VAL A 194 -4.87 -3.48 -12.81
C VAL A 194 -4.79 -4.19 -11.45
N ALA A 195 -3.59 -4.24 -10.85
CA ALA A 195 -3.28 -4.96 -9.63
C ALA A 195 -3.72 -4.29 -8.32
N GLU A 196 -3.95 -2.97 -8.33
CA GLU A 196 -4.22 -2.11 -7.17
C GLU A 196 -5.13 -2.73 -6.09
N PRO A 197 -6.32 -3.30 -6.38
CA PRO A 197 -7.21 -3.84 -5.35
C PRO A 197 -6.71 -5.12 -4.67
N LEU A 198 -5.67 -5.77 -5.20
CA LEU A 198 -5.01 -6.90 -4.54
C LEU A 198 -3.75 -6.42 -3.79
N LEU A 199 -3.06 -5.40 -4.31
CA LEU A 199 -1.89 -4.80 -3.67
C LEU A 199 -2.25 -4.07 -2.37
N GLU A 200 -3.44 -3.46 -2.29
CA GLU A 200 -3.97 -2.84 -1.06
C GLU A 200 -4.05 -3.82 0.12
N PHE A 201 -4.27 -5.12 -0.13
CA PHE A 201 -4.35 -6.16 0.89
C PHE A 201 -3.09 -7.04 0.97
N ALA A 202 -2.03 -6.72 0.22
CA ALA A 202 -0.80 -7.51 0.18
C ALA A 202 0.15 -7.10 1.32
N PRO A 203 0.41 -7.99 2.31
CA PRO A 203 1.08 -7.60 3.55
C PRO A 203 2.60 -7.47 3.42
N ASP A 204 3.21 -8.16 2.44
CA ASP A 204 4.65 -8.31 2.28
C ASP A 204 5.12 -8.09 0.82
N PHE A 205 6.44 -8.09 0.63
CA PHE A 205 7.05 -7.88 -0.69
C PHE A 205 6.79 -9.07 -1.63
N GLU A 206 6.85 -10.29 -1.12
CA GLU A 206 6.68 -11.54 -1.84
C GLU A 206 5.30 -11.62 -2.49
N LEU A 207 4.23 -11.30 -1.76
CA LEU A 207 2.86 -11.33 -2.28
C LEU A 207 2.63 -10.17 -3.27
N LYS A 208 3.18 -8.98 -3.04
CA LYS A 208 3.15 -7.86 -4.01
C LYS A 208 3.87 -8.24 -5.31
N GLN A 209 5.07 -8.81 -5.22
CA GLN A 209 5.83 -9.32 -6.36
C GLN A 209 5.04 -10.40 -7.11
N MET A 210 4.43 -11.35 -6.39
CA MET A 210 3.59 -12.40 -6.98
C MET A 210 2.40 -11.78 -7.73
N ILE A 211 1.64 -10.88 -7.11
CA ILE A 211 0.48 -10.20 -7.72
C ILE A 211 0.89 -9.45 -9.00
N LEU A 212 1.99 -8.69 -8.97
CA LEU A 212 2.48 -7.94 -10.14
C LEU A 212 2.97 -8.86 -11.26
N THR A 213 3.64 -9.95 -10.90
CA THR A 213 4.09 -10.98 -11.86
C THR A 213 2.89 -11.68 -12.51
N LEU A 214 1.87 -12.03 -11.72
CA LEU A 214 0.61 -12.60 -12.20
C LEU A 214 -0.16 -11.62 -13.09
N THR A 215 -0.17 -10.34 -12.74
CA THR A 215 -0.81 -9.29 -13.55
C THR A 215 -0.14 -9.16 -14.92
N ALA A 216 1.19 -9.19 -14.98
CA ALA A 216 1.94 -9.21 -16.24
C ALA A 216 1.70 -10.49 -17.07
N LEU A 217 1.50 -11.63 -16.42
CA LEU A 217 1.16 -12.88 -17.10
C LEU A 217 -0.29 -12.86 -17.64
N ALA A 218 -1.23 -12.35 -16.85
CA ALA A 218 -2.63 -12.15 -17.22
C ALA A 218 -2.77 -11.17 -18.40
N TRP A 219 -1.95 -10.12 -18.42
CA TRP A 219 -1.83 -9.18 -19.53
C TRP A 219 -1.40 -9.86 -20.83
N ASN A 220 -0.33 -10.66 -20.80
CA ASN A 220 0.07 -11.41 -21.99
C ASN A 220 -1.01 -12.43 -22.42
N PHE A 221 -1.71 -13.03 -21.46
CA PHE A 221 -2.81 -13.95 -21.70
C PHE A 221 -3.98 -13.29 -22.44
N THR A 222 -4.34 -12.03 -22.17
CA THR A 222 -5.40 -11.33 -22.92
C THR A 222 -5.06 -11.11 -24.40
N LEU A 223 -3.78 -11.19 -24.78
CA LEU A 223 -3.31 -11.06 -26.17
C LEU A 223 -3.29 -12.39 -26.95
N LEU A 224 -3.48 -13.52 -26.26
CA LEU A 224 -3.49 -14.85 -26.87
C LEU A 224 -4.85 -15.17 -27.49
N ASP A 225 -4.87 -16.02 -28.52
CA ASP A 225 -6.13 -16.49 -29.07
C ASP A 225 -6.88 -17.41 -28.06
N PRO A 226 -8.22 -17.51 -28.13
CA PRO A 226 -9.00 -18.29 -27.16
C PRO A 226 -8.64 -19.78 -27.09
N THR A 227 -8.03 -20.36 -28.13
CA THR A 227 -7.60 -21.76 -28.12
C THR A 227 -6.32 -21.94 -27.31
N VAL A 228 -5.39 -21.00 -27.41
CA VAL A 228 -4.16 -20.98 -26.59
C VAL A 228 -4.48 -20.58 -25.15
N GLN A 229 -5.34 -19.58 -24.93
CA GLN A 229 -5.83 -19.22 -23.59
C GLN A 229 -6.40 -20.46 -22.85
N LYS A 230 -7.26 -21.24 -23.51
CA LYS A 230 -7.84 -22.44 -22.91
C LYS A 230 -6.80 -23.50 -22.52
N LYS A 231 -5.70 -23.64 -23.27
CA LYS A 231 -4.59 -24.54 -22.89
C LYS A 231 -3.82 -24.01 -21.69
N MET A 232 -3.47 -22.72 -21.72
CA MET A 232 -2.75 -22.06 -20.64
C MET A 232 -3.51 -22.10 -19.31
N LEU A 233 -4.84 -21.99 -19.32
CA LEU A 233 -5.65 -22.13 -18.10
C LEU A 233 -5.58 -23.53 -17.47
N VAL A 234 -5.41 -24.59 -18.27
CA VAL A 234 -5.22 -25.95 -17.74
C VAL A 234 -3.85 -26.06 -17.07
N GLU A 235 -2.79 -25.57 -17.75
CA GLU A 235 -1.43 -25.57 -17.20
C GLU A 235 -1.30 -24.70 -15.93
N LEU A 236 -2.01 -23.57 -15.87
CA LEU A 236 -2.06 -22.71 -14.68
C LEU A 236 -2.82 -23.35 -13.51
N ALA A 237 -3.91 -24.07 -13.77
CA ALA A 237 -4.63 -24.79 -12.71
C ALA A 237 -3.75 -25.87 -12.05
N ASP A 238 -2.98 -26.62 -12.86
CA ASP A 238 -2.00 -27.60 -12.38
C ASP A 238 -0.83 -26.93 -11.62
N LEU A 239 -0.44 -25.72 -12.01
CA LEU A 239 0.63 -24.95 -11.37
C LEU A 239 0.23 -24.38 -10.00
N PHE A 240 -0.92 -23.72 -9.89
CA PHE A 240 -1.37 -23.07 -8.65
C PHE A 240 -1.79 -24.07 -7.58
N LYS A 241 -2.33 -25.23 -7.98
CA LYS A 241 -2.80 -26.30 -7.07
C LYS A 241 -3.93 -25.87 -6.11
N CYS A 242 -4.50 -24.68 -6.30
CA CYS A 242 -5.65 -24.15 -5.58
C CYS A 242 -6.58 -23.38 -6.54
N PRO A 243 -7.91 -23.45 -6.39
CA PRO A 243 -8.85 -22.68 -7.23
C PRO A 243 -8.64 -21.16 -7.15
N GLU A 244 -8.32 -20.66 -5.96
CA GLU A 244 -8.21 -19.23 -5.65
C GLU A 244 -7.11 -18.53 -6.48
N GLY A 245 -6.02 -19.25 -6.80
CA GLY A 245 -4.96 -18.75 -7.68
C GLY A 245 -5.42 -18.56 -9.13
N VAL A 246 -6.28 -19.46 -9.63
CA VAL A 246 -6.88 -19.35 -10.97
C VAL A 246 -7.92 -18.23 -11.01
N GLU A 247 -8.74 -18.09 -9.97
CA GLU A 247 -9.72 -17.00 -9.85
C GLU A 247 -9.03 -15.62 -9.80
N MET A 248 -7.95 -15.47 -9.01
CA MET A 248 -7.13 -14.27 -8.98
C MET A 248 -6.51 -13.95 -10.35
N PHE A 249 -5.99 -14.97 -11.06
CA PHE A 249 -5.43 -14.78 -12.40
C PHE A 249 -6.49 -14.29 -13.41
N LEU A 250 -7.68 -14.91 -13.41
CA LEU A 250 -8.78 -14.51 -14.28
C LEU A 250 -9.30 -13.11 -13.95
N TYR A 251 -9.41 -12.76 -12.67
CA TYR A 251 -9.75 -11.40 -12.22
C TYR A 251 -8.80 -10.33 -12.76
N LEU A 252 -7.48 -10.61 -12.76
CA LEU A 252 -6.47 -9.71 -13.32
C LEU A 252 -6.54 -9.63 -14.86
N ALA A 253 -6.88 -10.73 -15.54
CA ALA A 253 -7.08 -10.75 -16.99
C ALA A 253 -8.32 -9.92 -17.39
N ASP A 254 -9.45 -10.11 -16.71
CA ASP A 254 -10.68 -9.35 -16.94
C ASP A 254 -10.48 -7.85 -16.69
N ARG A 255 -9.78 -7.47 -15.60
CA ARG A 255 -9.42 -6.05 -15.34
C ARG A 255 -8.50 -5.47 -16.40
N THR A 256 -7.56 -6.27 -16.92
CA THR A 256 -6.68 -5.82 -18.02
C THR A 256 -7.49 -5.51 -19.28
N ALA A 257 -8.32 -6.46 -19.71
CA ALA A 257 -9.19 -6.29 -20.88
C ALA A 257 -10.19 -5.13 -20.72
N LEU A 258 -10.67 -4.87 -19.49
CA LEU A 258 -11.59 -3.78 -19.18
C LEU A 258 -10.92 -2.39 -19.25
N PHE A 259 -9.72 -2.23 -18.68
CA PHE A 259 -9.04 -0.93 -18.64
C PHE A 259 -8.23 -0.62 -19.91
N PHE A 260 -7.72 -1.64 -20.59
CA PHE A 260 -6.75 -1.49 -21.69
C PHE A 260 -7.10 -2.35 -22.92
N PRO A 261 -8.33 -2.26 -23.48
CA PRO A 261 -8.77 -3.13 -24.59
C PRO A 261 -8.00 -2.90 -25.92
N GLU A 262 -7.50 -1.69 -26.16
CA GLU A 262 -6.74 -1.30 -27.36
C GLU A 262 -5.22 -1.44 -27.17
N GLU A 263 -4.77 -2.03 -26.06
CA GLU A 263 -3.35 -2.18 -25.75
C GLU A 263 -2.87 -3.55 -26.18
N HIS A 264 -1.83 -3.57 -27.01
CA HIS A 264 -1.33 -4.78 -27.66
C HIS A 264 0.14 -5.07 -27.34
N ARG A 265 0.76 -4.27 -26.46
CA ARG A 265 2.14 -4.48 -26.03
C ARG A 265 2.28 -5.77 -25.22
N VAL A 266 3.12 -6.69 -25.70
CA VAL A 266 3.51 -7.91 -24.98
C VAL A 266 4.54 -7.57 -23.91
N VAL A 267 4.26 -7.93 -22.66
CA VAL A 267 5.22 -7.81 -21.55
C VAL A 267 6.32 -8.86 -21.72
N CYS A 268 7.54 -8.39 -21.97
CA CYS A 268 8.70 -9.23 -22.25
C CYS A 268 9.51 -9.58 -20.99
N LYS A 269 9.52 -8.67 -20.00
CA LYS A 269 10.25 -8.85 -18.74
C LYS A 269 9.66 -7.94 -17.66
N VAL A 270 9.55 -8.47 -16.46
CA VAL A 270 9.24 -7.73 -15.23
C VAL A 270 10.41 -7.87 -14.29
N GLU A 271 10.80 -6.77 -13.66
CA GLU A 271 11.74 -6.74 -12.54
C GLU A 271 11.11 -5.95 -11.41
N THR A 272 11.00 -6.59 -10.25
CA THR A 272 10.60 -5.96 -8.99
C THR A 272 11.83 -5.88 -8.11
N GLU A 273 12.24 -4.67 -7.75
CA GLU A 273 13.20 -4.50 -6.66
C GLU A 273 12.45 -3.97 -5.45
N PRO A 274 12.71 -4.50 -4.25
CA PRO A 274 12.26 -3.84 -3.04
C PRO A 274 12.90 -2.46 -3.05
N THR A 275 12.09 -1.42 -2.93
CA THR A 275 12.67 -0.17 -2.45
C THR A 275 12.94 -0.38 -0.96
N LEU A 276 13.78 0.49 -0.36
CA LEU A 276 13.43 1.00 0.99
C LEU A 276 11.91 1.15 0.99
N TYR A 277 11.13 0.59 1.92
CA TYR A 277 9.67 0.71 2.10
C TYR A 277 8.96 -0.65 2.28
N GLY A 278 9.43 -1.76 1.70
CA GLY A 278 8.52 -2.90 1.47
C GLY A 278 7.32 -2.54 0.55
N ASP A 279 7.39 -1.36 -0.06
CA ASP A 279 6.87 -1.06 -1.37
C ASP A 279 7.95 -1.48 -2.40
N LEU A 280 7.64 -1.48 -3.69
CA LEU A 280 8.59 -1.97 -4.69
C LEU A 280 8.60 -1.14 -5.98
N THR A 281 9.78 -1.07 -6.60
CA THR A 281 9.91 -0.49 -7.94
C THR A 281 9.61 -1.57 -8.96
N LEU A 282 8.52 -1.39 -9.70
CA LEU A 282 8.14 -2.23 -10.84
C LEU A 282 8.76 -1.69 -12.13
N ARG A 283 9.75 -2.39 -12.69
CA ARG A 283 10.31 -2.12 -14.02
C ARG A 283 9.77 -3.13 -15.02
N VAL A 284 9.34 -2.65 -16.18
CA VAL A 284 8.67 -3.46 -17.20
C VAL A 284 9.26 -3.16 -18.56
N ALA A 285 9.72 -4.21 -19.25
CA ALA A 285 10.04 -4.14 -20.67
C ALA A 285 8.90 -4.76 -21.47
N SER A 286 8.45 -4.05 -22.50
CA SER A 286 7.35 -4.46 -23.38
C SER A 286 7.68 -4.22 -24.84
N ALA A 287 7.17 -5.07 -25.74
CA ALA A 287 7.30 -4.91 -27.19
C ALA A 287 5.92 -4.72 -27.84
N MET A 288 5.88 -3.96 -28.95
CA MET A 288 4.78 -3.99 -29.93
C MET A 288 5.17 -4.92 -31.09
#